data_AF-X1KY38-F1
#
_entry.id   AF-X1KY38-F1
#
_cell.length_a   1.000
_cell.length_b   1.000
_cell.length_c   1.000
_cell.angle_alpha   90.00
_cell.angle_beta   90.00
_cell.angle_gamma   90.00
#
_symmetry.space_group_name_H-M   'P 1'
#
loop_
_entity.id
_entity.type
_entity.pdbx_description
1 polymer ?
#
loop_
_entity_poly.entity_id
_entity_poly.type
_entity_poly.pdbx_seq_one_letter_code
_entity_poly.pdbx_strand_id
1 'polypeptide(L)'
;MPELSLSEVATGVIDAASNPSVAEMVDLKLYEVTECLVLPNLTPGGNFSVFANLDSWNALPDDLKAILHVGMVEGAVYGDMVNSKKSAEGMVVLKAEGINVVTLPPEDVAKLRKMASGLWDDYA
;
A
#
# COMPACT_ATOMS: atom_id res chain seq x y z
N MET A 1 12.14 -4.59 -0.80
CA MET A 1 11.75 -4.53 0.63
C MET A 1 10.72 -5.59 1.04
N PRO A 2 9.71 -5.99 0.22
CA PRO A 2 8.75 -7.01 0.64
C PRO A 2 9.40 -8.33 1.08
N GLU A 3 10.36 -8.84 0.31
CA GLU A 3 11.02 -10.12 0.59
C GLU A 3 11.74 -10.19 1.95
N LEU A 4 12.29 -9.07 2.43
CA LEU A 4 12.95 -9.01 3.74
C LEU A 4 11.93 -9.20 4.88
N SER A 5 10.82 -8.46 4.84
CA SER A 5 9.75 -8.58 5.85
C SER A 5 9.12 -9.98 5.91
N LEU A 6 9.09 -10.72 4.80
CA LEU A 6 8.53 -12.07 4.75
C LEU A 6 9.41 -13.09 5.44
N SER A 7 10.72 -13.01 5.21
CA SER A 7 11.68 -13.87 5.89
C SER A 7 11.67 -13.65 7.40
N GLU A 8 11.49 -12.40 7.84
CA GLU A 8 11.49 -12.03 9.26
C GLU A 8 10.22 -12.52 9.97
N VAL A 9 9.04 -12.40 9.35
CA VAL A 9 7.78 -12.96 9.89
C VAL A 9 7.86 -14.49 9.92
N ALA A 10 8.29 -15.13 8.84
CA ALA A 10 8.37 -16.59 8.74
C ALA A 10 9.37 -17.21 9.73
N THR A 11 10.45 -16.50 10.04
CA THR A 11 11.45 -16.92 11.04
C THR A 11 11.06 -16.55 12.48
N GLY A 12 10.00 -15.76 12.67
CA GLY A 12 9.56 -15.28 13.98
C GLY A 12 10.45 -14.18 14.58
N VAL A 13 11.27 -13.51 13.76
CA VAL A 13 12.07 -12.35 14.19
C VAL A 13 11.19 -11.13 14.47
N ILE A 14 10.09 -10.99 13.73
CA ILE A 14 9.05 -9.98 13.97
C ILE A 14 7.68 -10.65 14.05
N ASP A 15 6.79 -10.10 14.88
CA ASP A 15 5.43 -10.65 15.08
C ASP A 15 4.44 -10.26 13.98
N ALA A 16 4.68 -9.13 13.31
CA ALA A 16 3.78 -8.61 12.28
C ALA A 16 4.53 -7.68 11.32
N ALA A 17 3.99 -7.59 10.10
CA ALA A 17 4.41 -6.61 9.10
C ALA A 17 3.21 -5.77 8.66
N SER A 18 3.42 -4.47 8.49
CA SER A 18 2.50 -3.58 7.78
C SER A 18 2.95 -3.43 6.32
N ASN A 19 2.03 -3.15 5.38
CA ASN A 19 2.27 -2.94 3.95
C ASN A 19 2.56 -4.18 3.07
N PRO A 20 1.70 -5.19 3.16
CA PRO A 20 1.13 -5.65 1.91
C PRO A 20 -0.35 -5.28 1.86
N SER A 21 -0.77 -4.66 0.76
CA SER A 21 -2.17 -4.61 0.38
C SER A 21 -2.76 -6.02 0.28
N VAL A 22 -4.08 -6.14 0.31
CA VAL A 22 -4.74 -7.45 0.11
C VAL A 22 -4.33 -8.09 -1.21
N ALA A 23 -4.15 -7.29 -2.26
CA ALA A 23 -3.62 -7.76 -3.54
C ALA A 23 -2.21 -8.36 -3.39
N GLU A 24 -1.29 -7.66 -2.72
CA GLU A 24 0.08 -8.14 -2.50
C GLU A 24 0.14 -9.37 -1.59
N MET A 25 -0.76 -9.48 -0.60
CA MET A 25 -0.87 -10.67 0.23
C MET A 25 -1.14 -11.92 -0.60
N VAL A 26 -1.91 -11.80 -1.67
CA VAL A 26 -2.20 -12.91 -2.59
C VAL A 26 -1.07 -13.09 -3.59
N ASP A 27 -0.62 -12.02 -4.25
CA ASP A 27 0.42 -12.09 -5.29
C ASP A 27 1.74 -12.67 -4.76
N LEU A 28 2.08 -12.39 -3.48
CA LEU A 28 3.28 -12.92 -2.80
C LEU A 28 3.02 -14.17 -1.96
N LYS A 29 1.78 -14.67 -1.92
CA LYS A 29 1.35 -15.82 -1.10
C LYS A 29 1.63 -15.70 0.39
N LEU A 30 1.38 -14.53 0.95
CA LEU A 30 1.70 -14.24 2.35
C LEU A 30 0.83 -15.02 3.33
N TYR A 31 -0.31 -15.52 2.85
CA TYR A 31 -1.16 -16.43 3.59
C TYR A 31 -0.49 -17.77 3.95
N GLU A 32 0.66 -18.10 3.36
CA GLU A 32 1.45 -19.29 3.75
C GLU A 32 2.27 -19.07 5.04
N VAL A 33 2.51 -17.80 5.43
CA VAL A 33 3.40 -17.43 6.55
C VAL A 33 2.72 -16.53 7.59
N THR A 34 1.45 -16.15 7.40
CA THR A 34 0.65 -15.41 8.36
C THR A 34 -0.75 -15.98 8.45
N GLU A 35 -1.36 -15.91 9.64
CA GLU A 35 -2.72 -16.38 9.90
C GLU A 35 -3.74 -15.22 9.96
N CYS A 36 -3.26 -13.98 10.01
CA CYS A 36 -4.09 -12.82 10.35
C CYS A 36 -3.91 -11.66 9.38
N LEU A 37 -5.02 -11.00 9.05
CA LEU A 37 -5.06 -9.72 8.35
C LEU A 37 -5.81 -8.70 9.21
N VAL A 38 -5.17 -7.57 9.52
CA VAL A 38 -5.78 -6.48 10.29
C VAL A 38 -6.24 -5.34 9.38
N LEU A 39 -7.49 -4.91 9.54
CA LEU A 39 -8.11 -3.80 8.81
C LEU A 39 -8.58 -2.70 9.78
N PRO A 40 -8.68 -1.42 9.34
CA PRO A 40 -8.22 -0.91 8.05
C PRO A 40 -6.69 -0.83 8.00
N ASN A 41 -6.14 -0.69 6.79
CA ASN A 41 -4.73 -0.32 6.67
C ASN A 41 -4.48 1.02 7.39
N LEU A 42 -3.52 1.02 8.30
CA LEU A 42 -3.16 2.17 9.13
C LEU A 42 -2.31 3.20 8.38
N THR A 43 -1.71 2.84 7.24
CA THR A 43 -1.06 3.78 6.33
C THR A 43 -2.04 4.16 5.22
N PRO A 44 -2.70 5.32 5.31
CA PRO A 44 -3.63 5.75 4.26
C PRO A 44 -2.86 6.10 2.99
N GLY A 45 -3.17 5.41 1.88
CA GLY A 45 -2.80 5.78 0.52
C GLY A 45 -1.29 5.81 0.22
N GLY A 46 -0.78 4.76 -0.43
CA GLY A 46 0.55 4.82 -1.04
C GLY A 46 0.55 5.80 -2.22
N ASN A 47 1.30 6.90 -2.11
CA ASN A 47 1.53 7.79 -3.23
C ASN A 47 2.72 7.27 -4.04
N PHE A 48 2.49 6.92 -5.31
CA PHE A 48 3.58 6.62 -6.24
C PHE A 48 4.00 7.92 -6.93
N SER A 49 5.20 8.39 -6.60
CA SER A 49 5.76 9.58 -7.23
C SER A 49 6.56 9.18 -8.47
N VAL A 50 6.34 9.90 -9.56
CA VAL A 50 7.18 9.79 -10.77
C VAL A 50 8.25 10.87 -10.69
N PHE A 51 9.51 10.46 -10.73
CA PHE A 51 10.66 11.36 -10.71
C PHE A 51 11.35 11.38 -12.07
N ALA A 52 11.78 12.56 -12.51
CA ALA A 52 12.57 12.74 -13.72
C ALA A 52 13.78 13.62 -13.43
N ASN A 53 14.86 13.42 -14.17
CA ASN A 53 15.98 14.36 -14.17
C ASN A 53 15.50 15.73 -14.67
N LEU A 54 15.84 16.79 -13.95
CA LEU A 54 15.32 18.13 -14.22
C LEU A 54 15.77 18.68 -15.58
N ASP A 55 17.03 18.48 -15.96
CA ASP A 55 17.55 18.95 -17.25
C ASP A 55 16.87 18.23 -18.41
N SER A 56 16.68 16.92 -18.26
CA SER A 56 15.99 16.08 -19.25
C SER A 56 14.53 16.50 -19.40
N TRP A 57 13.84 16.78 -18.29
CA TRP A 57 12.47 17.31 -18.30
C TRP A 57 12.39 18.67 -18.99
N ASN A 58 13.31 19.58 -18.67
CA ASN A 58 13.32 20.93 -19.23
C ASN A 58 13.62 20.93 -20.74
N ALA A 59 14.44 19.99 -21.21
CA ALA A 59 14.76 19.81 -22.63
C ALA A 59 13.58 19.30 -23.47
N LEU A 60 12.51 18.79 -22.86
CA LEU A 60 11.32 18.35 -23.58
C LEU A 60 10.51 19.55 -24.11
N PRO A 61 10.02 19.47 -25.36
CA PRO A 61 8.98 20.37 -25.85
C PRO A 61 7.68 20.26 -25.02
N ASP A 62 6.87 21.33 -25.04
CA ASP A 62 5.69 21.44 -24.18
C ASP A 62 4.59 20.41 -24.49
N ASP A 63 4.47 19.99 -25.75
CA ASP A 63 3.54 18.92 -26.16
C ASP A 63 3.93 17.56 -25.56
N LEU A 64 5.22 17.21 -25.54
CA LEU A 64 5.71 15.99 -24.89
C LEU A 64 5.54 16.04 -23.37
N LYS A 65 5.81 17.20 -22.74
CA LYS A 65 5.53 17.38 -21.30
C LYS A 65 4.04 17.16 -20.99
N ALA A 66 3.15 17.69 -21.83
CA ALA A 66 1.70 17.51 -21.67
C ALA A 66 1.29 16.03 -21.83
N ILE A 67 1.81 15.33 -22.84
CA ILE A 67 1.54 13.89 -23.04
C ILE A 67 2.00 13.08 -21.82
N LEU A 68 3.21 13.34 -21.34
CA LEU A 68 3.74 12.65 -20.16
C LEU A 68 2.89 12.92 -18.92
N HIS A 69 2.48 14.17 -18.70
CA HIS A 69 1.64 14.51 -17.55
C HIS A 69 0.29 13.77 -17.59
N VAL A 70 -0.37 13.73 -18.75
CA VAL A 70 -1.62 12.97 -18.92
C VAL A 70 -1.40 11.48 -18.67
N GLY A 71 -0.33 10.90 -19.23
CA GLY A 71 0.00 9.48 -19.02
C GLY A 71 0.31 9.15 -17.55
N MET A 72 0.93 10.06 -16.81
CA MET A 72 1.17 9.88 -15.36
C MET A 72 -0.15 9.88 -14.57
N VAL A 73 -1.06 10.81 -14.86
CA VAL A 73 -2.37 10.89 -14.20
C VAL A 73 -3.22 9.67 -14.53
N GLU A 74 -3.28 9.28 -15.81
CA GLU A 74 -3.99 8.08 -16.25
C GLU A 74 -3.41 6.83 -15.60
N GLY A 75 -2.08 6.69 -15.59
CA GLY A 75 -1.38 5.58 -14.95
C GLY A 75 -1.68 5.47 -13.45
N ALA A 76 -1.76 6.61 -12.74
CA ALA A 76 -2.11 6.63 -11.32
C ALA A 76 -3.55 6.13 -11.09
N VAL A 77 -4.52 6.63 -11.86
CA VAL A 77 -5.94 6.21 -11.75
C VAL A 77 -6.11 4.74 -12.14
N TYR A 78 -5.45 4.31 -13.22
CA TYR A 78 -5.48 2.93 -13.67
C TYR A 78 -4.87 1.99 -12.63
N GLY A 79 -3.73 2.35 -12.06
CA GLY A 79 -3.08 1.58 -11.00
C GLY A 79 -3.97 1.40 -9.77
N ASP A 80 -4.63 2.47 -9.32
CA ASP A 80 -5.55 2.41 -8.18
C ASP A 80 -6.78 1.53 -8.48
N MET A 81 -7.34 1.65 -9.68
CA MET A 81 -8.46 0.80 -10.11
C MET A 81 -8.08 -0.68 -10.16
N VAL A 82 -6.92 -1.01 -10.74
CA VAL A 82 -6.42 -2.39 -10.80
C VAL A 82 -6.16 -2.93 -9.40
N ASN A 83 -5.51 -2.15 -8.53
CA ASN A 83 -5.21 -2.55 -7.16
C ASN A 83 -6.50 -2.77 -6.34
N SER A 84 -7.49 -1.90 -6.49
CA SER A 84 -8.80 -2.00 -5.84
C SER A 84 -9.54 -3.27 -6.26
N LYS A 85 -9.55 -3.55 -7.57
CA LYS A 85 -10.13 -4.79 -8.11
C LYS A 85 -9.42 -6.03 -7.56
N LYS A 86 -8.09 -6.08 -7.67
CA LYS A 86 -7.28 -7.19 -7.15
C LYS A 86 -7.46 -7.39 -5.65
N SER A 87 -7.58 -6.31 -4.88
CA SER A 87 -7.80 -6.39 -3.43
C SER A 87 -9.18 -6.96 -3.10
N ALA A 88 -10.22 -6.60 -3.85
CA ALA A 88 -11.55 -7.18 -3.68
C ALA A 88 -11.56 -8.69 -4.01
N GLU A 89 -10.93 -9.09 -5.11
CA GLU A 89 -10.77 -10.50 -5.50
C GLU A 89 -9.90 -11.26 -4.48
N GLY A 90 -8.80 -10.66 -4.05
CA GLY A 90 -7.87 -11.26 -3.11
C GLY A 90 -8.49 -11.51 -1.74
N MET A 91 -9.45 -10.70 -1.30
CA MET A 91 -10.19 -10.96 -0.07
C MET A 91 -10.98 -12.28 -0.10
N VAL A 92 -11.44 -12.70 -1.28
CA VAL A 92 -12.08 -14.02 -1.45
C VAL A 92 -11.05 -15.14 -1.31
N VAL A 93 -9.88 -14.95 -1.92
CA VAL A 93 -8.76 -15.92 -1.83
C VAL A 93 -8.28 -16.07 -0.40
N LEU A 94 -7.97 -14.97 0.30
CA LEU A 94 -7.47 -15.02 1.69
C LEU A 94 -8.47 -15.72 2.63
N LYS A 95 -9.78 -15.49 2.45
CA LYS A 95 -10.81 -16.20 3.22
C LYS A 95 -10.85 -17.70 2.90
N ALA A 96 -10.65 -18.08 1.64
CA ALA A 96 -10.59 -19.48 1.24
C ALA A 96 -9.35 -20.20 1.81
N GLU A 97 -8.22 -19.49 1.90
CA GLU A 97 -6.97 -19.95 2.53
C GLU A 97 -7.02 -19.90 4.07
N GLY A 98 -8.14 -19.46 4.67
CA GLY A 98 -8.35 -19.52 6.13
C GLY A 98 -7.79 -18.35 6.92
N ILE A 99 -7.42 -17.24 6.27
CA ILE A 99 -6.94 -16.03 6.97
C ILE A 99 -8.02 -15.44 7.87
N ASN A 100 -7.65 -15.19 9.12
CA ASN A 100 -8.49 -14.48 10.08
C ASN A 100 -8.44 -12.98 9.82
N VAL A 101 -9.54 -12.41 9.32
CA VAL A 101 -9.66 -10.97 9.07
C VAL A 101 -10.16 -10.26 10.33
N VAL A 102 -9.28 -9.54 11.00
CA VAL A 102 -9.58 -8.74 12.20
C VAL A 102 -9.82 -7.30 11.80
N THR A 103 -10.97 -6.74 12.18
CA THR A 103 -11.25 -5.32 11.96
C THR A 103 -11.10 -4.55 13.27
N LEU A 104 -10.23 -3.54 13.28
CA LEU A 104 -10.03 -2.65 14.40
C LEU A 104 -11.29 -1.83 14.68
N PRO A 105 -11.66 -1.62 15.95
CA PRO A 105 -12.77 -0.75 16.31
C PRO A 105 -12.56 0.69 15.82
N PRO A 106 -13.60 1.39 15.33
CA PRO A 106 -13.48 2.75 14.84
C PRO A 106 -12.86 3.73 15.87
N GLU A 107 -13.13 3.54 17.16
CA GLU A 107 -12.58 4.34 18.25
C GLU A 107 -11.06 4.19 18.38
N ASP A 108 -10.52 3.00 18.14
CA ASP A 108 -9.08 2.75 18.21
C ASP A 108 -8.39 3.30 16.98
N VAL A 109 -9.00 3.15 15.80
CA VAL A 109 -8.54 3.81 14.57
C VAL A 109 -8.50 5.33 14.74
N ALA A 110 -9.51 5.92 15.39
CA ALA A 110 -9.54 7.36 15.66
C ALA A 110 -8.43 7.80 16.63
N LYS A 111 -8.17 7.03 17.69
CA LYS A 111 -7.04 7.29 18.61
C LYS A 111 -5.70 7.24 17.88
N LEU A 112 -5.48 6.19 17.07
CA LEU A 112 -4.25 6.02 16.29
C LEU A 112 -4.03 7.21 15.35
N ARG A 113 -5.06 7.63 14.62
CA ARG A 113 -5.00 8.80 13.71
C ARG A 113 -4.69 10.09 14.45
N LYS A 114 -5.32 10.32 15.61
CA LYS A 114 -5.08 11.53 16.42
C LYS A 114 -3.65 11.59 16.95
N MET A 115 -3.10 10.46 17.39
CA MET A 115 -1.70 10.38 17.81
C MET A 115 -0.75 10.65 16.64
N ALA A 116 -1.02 10.05 15.48
CA ALA A 116 -0.21 10.26 14.27
C ALA A 116 -0.24 11.72 13.79
N SER A 117 -1.41 12.37 13.79
CA SER A 117 -1.52 13.78 13.38
C SER A 117 -0.82 14.73 14.35
N GLY A 118 -0.84 14.43 15.65
CA GLY A 118 -0.14 15.25 16.65
C GLY A 118 1.38 15.28 16.45
N LEU A 119 1.95 14.25 15.81
CA LEU A 119 3.37 14.26 15.44
C LEU A 119 3.66 15.34 14.39
N TRP A 120 2.72 15.67 13.50
CA TRP A 120 2.96 16.67 12.46
C TRP A 120 3.13 18.08 13.00
N ASP A 121 2.51 18.39 14.15
CA ASP A 121 2.68 19.69 14.81
C ASP A 121 4.15 19.92 15.24
N ASP A 122 4.93 18.86 15.47
CA ASP A 122 6.35 18.96 15.81
C ASP A 122 7.25 19.22 14.58
N TYR A 123 6.73 18.98 13.36
CA TYR A 123 7.49 19.07 12.09
C TYR A 123 6.96 20.16 11.14
N ALA A 124 5.92 20.90 11.51
CA ALA A 124 5.33 22.00 10.74
C ALA A 124 5.92 23.37 11.15
#